data_AF-A0A1V6WY50-F1
#
_entry.id   AF-A0A1V6WY50-F1
#
_cell.length_a   1.000
_cell.length_b   1.000
_cell.length_c   1.000
_cell.angle_alpha   90.00
_cell.angle_beta   90.00
_cell.angle_gamma   90.00
#
_symmetry.space_group_name_H-M   'P 1'
#
loop_
_entity.id
_entity.type
_entity.pdbx_description
1 polymer ?
#
loop_
_entity_poly.entity_id
_entity_poly.type
_entity_poly.pdbx_seq_one_letter_code
_entity_poly.pdbx_strand_id
1 'polypeptide(L)'
;MAPALKENSLSLLDVRSTVEWVHENIEAFGGDPENIMLWGQSQGAALTHLYTLAFPEDSRVSKFRIISQPPSVTIDLDTVDDVYLDFDIAAKALGCNYRDDAEAELECMRQVSWVQIEEYINRYSGSPSISFSKYIPDEKYIFSNETKRYLYGKVARGPAIRSDAAREMSSDDVTRVMEAEGEWDCTAASDSSMRRSLGHDTYRYLWAGNFSNISPVPWLGAYHWSDLFMIFGTYQDASGVIPQLTVGWTAFDPSSADGGKILEFGKGSPVKTITGDWLDAGCYNTSTPFRIWG
;
A
#
# COMPACT_ATOMS: atom_id res chain seq x y z
N MET A 1 13.96 6.08 -10.91
CA MET A 1 14.94 7.05 -10.34
C MET A 1 16.03 7.27 -11.38
N ALA A 2 16.93 8.23 -11.20
CA ALA A 2 18.04 8.45 -12.14
C ALA A 2 19.31 7.70 -11.69
N PRO A 3 20.15 7.16 -12.60
CA PRO A 3 21.35 6.42 -12.22
C PRO A 3 22.36 7.21 -11.37
N ALA A 4 22.47 8.53 -11.59
CA ALA A 4 23.39 9.40 -10.86
C ALA A 4 22.88 9.85 -9.47
N LEU A 5 21.67 9.44 -9.06
CA LEU A 5 21.18 9.74 -7.71
C LEU A 5 21.89 8.86 -6.68
N LYS A 6 22.40 9.50 -5.63
CA LYS A 6 23.04 8.81 -4.50
C LYS A 6 22.04 8.30 -3.45
N GLU A 7 20.81 8.79 -3.50
CA GLU A 7 19.74 8.46 -2.56
C GLU A 7 18.50 8.06 -3.37
N ASN A 8 18.14 6.78 -3.29
CA ASN A 8 17.07 6.17 -4.08
C ASN A 8 15.78 5.98 -3.28
N SER A 9 15.72 6.48 -2.05
CA SER A 9 14.55 6.37 -1.17
C SER A 9 13.83 7.70 -0.95
N LEU A 10 13.90 8.62 -1.93
CA LEU A 10 13.41 10.00 -1.78
C LEU A 10 11.95 10.08 -1.31
N SER A 11 11.03 9.32 -1.93
CA SER A 11 9.62 9.31 -1.55
C SER A 11 9.38 8.80 -0.12
N LEU A 12 10.18 7.84 0.34
CA LEU A 12 10.13 7.35 1.71
C LEU A 12 10.71 8.37 2.71
N LEU A 13 11.74 9.10 2.31
CA LEU A 13 12.34 10.17 3.10
C LEU A 13 11.44 11.41 3.19
N ASP A 14 10.63 11.69 2.17
CA ASP A 14 9.60 12.72 2.23
C ASP A 14 8.50 12.34 3.24
N VAL A 15 8.08 11.07 3.25
CA VAL A 15 7.17 10.53 4.28
C VAL A 15 7.79 10.66 5.67
N ARG A 16 9.07 10.31 5.82
CA ARG A 16 9.79 10.47 7.09
C ARG A 16 9.82 11.92 7.57
N SER A 17 10.15 12.85 6.68
CA SER A 17 10.20 14.28 7.00
C SER A 17 8.82 14.79 7.42
N THR A 18 7.77 14.32 6.77
CA THR A 18 6.38 14.65 7.14
C THR A 18 6.02 14.11 8.51
N VAL A 19 6.38 12.86 8.81
CA VAL A 19 6.14 12.25 10.12
C VAL A 19 6.89 13.00 11.22
N GLU A 20 8.16 13.37 11.00
CA GLU A 20 8.94 14.17 11.95
C GLU A 20 8.28 15.52 12.20
N TRP A 21 7.86 16.21 11.15
CA TRP A 21 7.14 17.47 11.30
C TRP A 21 5.84 17.31 12.09
N VAL A 22 5.05 16.27 11.82
CA VAL A 22 3.82 16.00 12.60
C VAL A 22 4.16 15.70 14.05
N HIS A 23 5.13 14.83 14.33
CA HIS A 23 5.56 14.51 15.69
C HIS A 23 5.99 15.76 16.46
N GLU A 24 6.71 16.67 15.82
CA GLU A 24 7.18 17.92 16.43
C GLU A 24 6.10 18.99 16.63
N ASN A 25 5.02 18.95 15.85
CA ASN A 25 4.05 20.06 15.78
C ASN A 25 2.62 19.69 16.19
N ILE A 26 2.26 18.41 16.26
CA ILE A 26 0.85 18.00 16.42
C ILE A 26 0.24 18.43 17.76
N GLU A 27 1.06 18.63 18.80
CA GLU A 27 0.60 19.19 20.09
C GLU A 27 -0.05 20.56 19.93
N ALA A 28 0.47 21.41 19.03
CA ALA A 28 -0.10 22.73 18.77
C ALA A 28 -1.50 22.67 18.14
N PHE A 29 -1.86 21.53 17.55
CA PHE A 29 -3.18 21.23 17.00
C PHE A 29 -4.04 20.40 17.94
N GLY A 30 -3.57 20.14 19.16
CA GLY A 30 -4.28 19.35 20.17
C GLY A 30 -4.19 17.84 20.00
N GLY A 31 -3.28 17.34 19.15
CA GLY A 31 -2.99 15.91 19.05
C GLY A 31 -1.87 15.47 19.99
N ASP A 32 -1.71 14.16 20.11
CA ASP A 32 -0.70 13.52 20.95
C ASP A 32 0.44 12.97 20.06
N PRO A 33 1.68 13.47 20.19
CA PRO A 33 2.80 13.05 19.35
C PRO A 33 3.19 11.59 19.58
N GLU A 34 2.88 11.01 20.75
CA GLU A 34 3.16 9.61 21.05
C GLU A 34 2.06 8.67 20.52
N ASN A 35 1.00 9.22 19.93
CA ASN A 35 -0.17 8.49 19.45
C ASN A 35 -0.47 8.73 17.96
N ILE A 36 0.57 8.84 17.15
CA ILE A 36 0.45 9.00 15.70
C ILE A 36 0.26 7.64 15.00
N MET A 37 -0.68 7.57 14.05
CA MET A 37 -0.83 6.43 13.13
C MET A 37 -0.36 6.84 11.74
N LEU A 38 0.59 6.07 11.16
CA LEU A 38 0.90 6.18 9.74
C LEU A 38 -0.06 5.28 8.95
N TRP A 39 -0.82 5.88 8.05
CA TRP A 39 -1.81 5.19 7.25
C TRP A 39 -1.60 5.47 5.76
N GLY A 40 -1.70 4.42 4.95
CA GLY A 40 -1.66 4.54 3.51
C GLY A 40 -2.56 3.54 2.80
N GLN A 41 -2.95 3.90 1.58
CA GLN A 41 -3.63 3.05 0.61
C GLN A 41 -2.79 2.98 -0.66
N SER A 42 -2.75 1.82 -1.32
CA SER A 42 -1.97 1.61 -2.56
C SER A 42 -0.51 2.02 -2.41
N GLN A 43 0.01 2.93 -3.23
CA GLN A 43 1.39 3.41 -3.10
C GLN A 43 1.68 4.08 -1.75
N GLY A 44 0.68 4.67 -1.09
CA GLY A 44 0.83 5.13 0.29
C GLY A 44 0.99 3.97 1.28
N ALA A 45 0.32 2.85 1.02
CA ALA A 45 0.48 1.62 1.80
C ALA A 45 1.84 0.97 1.54
N ALA A 46 2.36 1.03 0.30
CA ALA A 46 3.73 0.62 -0.04
C ALA A 46 4.75 1.39 0.80
N LEU A 47 4.64 2.72 0.82
CA LEU A 47 5.50 3.58 1.63
C LEU A 47 5.32 3.32 3.12
N THR A 48 4.09 3.10 3.62
CA THR A 48 3.85 2.76 5.02
C THR A 48 4.51 1.43 5.40
N HIS A 49 4.42 0.42 4.54
CA HIS A 49 5.09 -0.86 4.71
C HIS A 49 6.61 -0.70 4.77
N LEU A 50 7.20 -0.07 3.75
CA LEU A 50 8.64 0.22 3.70
C LEU A 50 9.11 1.06 4.89
N TYR A 51 8.29 2.01 5.36
CA TYR A 51 8.57 2.82 6.54
C TYR A 51 8.74 1.96 7.78
N THR A 52 7.90 0.94 7.96
CA THR A 52 8.03 0.01 9.10
C THR A 52 9.35 -0.76 9.06
N LEU A 53 9.86 -1.05 7.86
CA LEU A 53 11.12 -1.74 7.68
C LEU A 53 12.31 -0.79 7.81
N ALA A 54 12.21 0.45 7.34
CA ALA A 54 13.28 1.44 7.35
C ALA A 54 13.59 1.97 8.76
N PHE A 55 12.56 2.24 9.56
CA PHE A 55 12.67 2.94 10.85
C PHE A 55 12.18 2.08 12.02
N PRO A 56 12.83 0.95 12.33
CA PRO A 56 12.31 -0.01 13.29
C PRO A 56 12.39 0.44 14.75
N GLU A 57 13.39 1.24 15.10
CA GLU A 57 13.63 1.69 16.48
C GLU A 57 13.13 3.11 16.74
N ASP A 58 13.15 3.97 15.72
CA ASP A 58 12.71 5.36 15.81
C ASP A 58 11.72 5.68 14.69
N SER A 59 10.51 5.14 14.79
CA SER A 59 9.45 5.33 13.79
C SER A 59 8.72 6.67 13.92
N ARG A 60 8.76 7.33 15.09
CA ARG A 60 7.94 8.52 15.44
C ARG A 60 6.42 8.32 15.26
N VAL A 61 5.99 7.07 15.12
CA VAL A 61 4.59 6.66 15.00
C VAL A 61 4.36 5.41 15.83
N SER A 62 3.15 5.28 16.39
CA SER A 62 2.79 4.19 17.29
C SER A 62 1.98 3.08 16.62
N LYS A 63 1.37 3.35 15.45
CA LYS A 63 0.42 2.45 14.77
C LYS A 63 0.57 2.56 13.26
N PHE A 64 0.20 1.48 12.56
CA PHE A 64 0.29 1.40 11.10
C PHE A 64 -1.02 0.89 10.49
N ARG A 65 -1.38 1.41 9.32
CA ARG A 65 -2.47 0.83 8.53
C ARG A 65 -2.09 0.84 7.05
N ILE A 66 -2.08 -0.35 6.45
CA ILE A 66 -1.51 -0.66 5.14
C ILE A 66 -2.64 -1.29 4.31
N ILE A 67 -3.20 -0.54 3.37
CA ILE A 67 -4.42 -0.93 2.63
C ILE A 67 -4.15 -1.07 1.14
N SER A 68 -4.70 -2.12 0.52
CA SER A 68 -4.72 -2.36 -0.92
C SER A 68 -3.34 -2.27 -1.54
N GLN A 69 -2.41 -3.01 -0.96
CA GLN A 69 -1.04 -3.05 -1.45
C GLN A 69 -0.30 -4.25 -0.84
N PRO A 70 0.26 -5.15 -1.67
CA PRO A 70 1.11 -6.22 -1.19
C PRO A 70 2.46 -5.67 -0.69
N PRO A 71 3.19 -6.39 0.17
CA PRO A 71 4.54 -6.01 0.58
C PRO A 71 5.58 -6.03 -0.57
N SER A 72 5.28 -6.70 -1.70
CA SER A 72 6.19 -6.90 -2.84
C SER A 72 6.37 -5.65 -3.74
N VAL A 73 6.76 -4.53 -3.13
CA VAL A 73 6.88 -3.21 -3.79
C VAL A 73 8.30 -2.86 -4.18
N THR A 74 9.28 -3.60 -3.66
CA THR A 74 10.71 -3.44 -3.98
C THR A 74 11.05 -4.17 -5.28
N ILE A 75 11.94 -3.58 -6.09
CA ILE A 75 12.46 -4.18 -7.32
C ILE A 75 13.39 -5.34 -6.97
N ASP A 76 13.20 -6.48 -7.64
CA ASP A 76 14.14 -7.60 -7.61
C ASP A 76 15.24 -7.37 -8.65
N LEU A 77 16.43 -7.01 -8.15
CA LEU A 77 17.62 -6.71 -8.95
C LEU A 77 18.13 -7.92 -9.74
N ASP A 78 17.76 -9.15 -9.37
CA ASP A 78 18.17 -10.35 -10.10
C ASP A 78 17.32 -10.61 -11.35
N THR A 79 16.16 -9.95 -11.46
CA THR A 79 15.17 -10.18 -12.53
C THR A 79 14.97 -8.99 -13.46
N VAL A 80 15.43 -7.80 -13.06
CA VAL A 80 15.27 -6.57 -13.84
C VAL A 80 16.60 -6.19 -14.48
N ASP A 81 16.63 -6.23 -15.82
CA ASP A 81 17.84 -5.91 -16.62
C ASP A 81 18.29 -4.45 -16.44
N ASP A 82 17.34 -3.52 -16.40
CA ASP A 82 17.60 -2.08 -16.24
C ASP A 82 16.55 -1.42 -15.33
N VAL A 83 16.97 -1.11 -14.11
CA VAL A 83 16.13 -0.47 -13.08
C VAL A 83 15.91 1.03 -13.34
N TYR A 84 16.63 1.63 -14.28
CA TYR A 84 16.57 3.04 -14.64
C TYR A 84 15.87 3.27 -15.99
N LEU A 85 15.39 2.21 -16.64
CA LEU A 85 14.75 2.24 -17.96
C LEU A 85 13.65 3.32 -18.09
N ASP A 86 12.78 3.43 -17.09
CA ASP A 86 11.71 4.43 -17.08
C ASP A 86 12.26 5.88 -17.12
N PHE A 87 13.35 6.13 -16.39
CA PHE A 87 14.02 7.43 -16.38
C PHE A 87 14.71 7.69 -17.72
N ASP A 88 15.42 6.69 -18.25
CA ASP A 88 16.10 6.72 -19.54
C ASP A 88 15.16 7.06 -20.70
N ILE A 89 13.97 6.44 -20.73
CA ILE A 89 12.94 6.70 -21.74
C ILE A 89 12.50 8.17 -21.66
N ALA A 90 12.23 8.68 -20.46
CA ALA A 90 11.82 10.06 -20.27
C ALA A 90 12.93 11.06 -20.63
N ALA A 91 14.15 10.82 -20.16
CA ALA A 91 15.30 11.67 -20.38
C ALA A 91 15.61 11.82 -21.88
N LYS A 92 15.66 10.70 -22.62
CA LYS A 92 15.90 10.70 -24.06
C LYS A 92 14.83 11.49 -24.82
N ALA A 93 13.56 11.33 -24.46
CA ALA A 93 12.46 12.01 -25.13
C ALA A 93 12.42 13.53 -24.86
N LEU A 94 12.88 13.96 -23.68
CA LEU A 94 12.94 15.35 -23.28
C LEU A 94 14.22 16.06 -23.73
N GLY A 95 15.05 15.40 -24.55
CA GLY A 95 16.29 15.95 -25.10
C GLY A 95 17.51 15.81 -24.18
N CYS A 96 17.36 15.14 -23.04
CA CYS A 96 18.42 14.80 -22.12
C CYS A 96 18.98 13.42 -22.45
N ASN A 97 19.66 13.28 -23.59
CA ASN A 97 20.26 12.01 -24.03
C ASN A 97 21.78 12.08 -23.90
N TYR A 98 22.30 11.71 -22.73
CA TYR A 98 23.73 11.78 -22.42
C TYR A 98 24.43 10.42 -22.37
N ARG A 99 23.77 9.35 -22.86
CA ARG A 99 24.27 7.97 -23.08
C ARG A 99 25.06 7.33 -21.92
N ASP A 100 26.29 7.80 -21.72
CA ASP A 100 27.27 7.24 -20.78
C ASP A 100 27.60 8.21 -19.62
N ASP A 101 27.00 9.41 -19.61
CA ASP A 101 27.19 10.44 -18.56
C ASP A 101 25.88 10.65 -17.79
N ALA A 102 25.69 9.83 -16.76
CA ALA A 102 24.49 9.84 -15.92
C ALA A 102 24.35 11.15 -15.15
N GLU A 103 25.46 11.78 -14.76
CA GLU A 103 25.50 13.06 -14.07
C GLU A 103 25.02 14.19 -14.99
N ALA A 104 25.49 14.23 -16.24
CA ALA A 104 25.02 15.20 -17.24
C ALA A 104 23.55 14.97 -17.61
N GLU A 105 23.12 13.71 -17.69
CA GLU A 105 21.71 13.37 -17.94
C GLU A 105 20.79 13.88 -16.82
N LEU A 106 21.16 13.60 -15.56
CA LEU A 106 20.44 14.07 -14.39
C LEU A 106 20.42 15.60 -14.32
N GLU A 107 21.55 16.25 -14.58
CA GLU A 107 21.60 17.71 -14.54
C GLU A 107 20.76 18.34 -15.66
N CYS A 108 20.76 17.77 -16.86
CA CYS A 108 19.84 18.19 -17.92
C CYS A 108 18.38 18.04 -17.49
N MET A 109 18.02 16.89 -16.93
CA MET A 109 16.63 16.62 -16.49
C MET A 109 16.17 17.57 -15.38
N ARG A 110 17.07 18.06 -14.52
CA ARG A 110 16.76 19.09 -13.51
C ARG A 110 16.42 20.46 -14.10
N GLN A 111 16.86 20.74 -15.33
CA GLN A 111 16.53 21.98 -16.03
C GLN A 111 15.21 21.86 -16.81
N VAL A 112 14.66 20.65 -16.97
CA VAL A 112 13.36 20.43 -17.60
C VAL A 112 12.25 20.78 -16.62
N SER A 113 11.24 21.52 -17.08
CA SER A 113 10.08 21.85 -16.25
C SER A 113 9.32 20.58 -15.86
N TRP A 114 8.90 20.49 -14.59
CA TRP A 114 8.06 19.38 -14.11
C TRP A 114 6.77 19.24 -14.94
N VAL A 115 6.23 20.34 -15.49
CA VAL A 115 5.06 20.33 -16.38
C VAL A 115 5.36 19.58 -17.67
N GLN A 116 6.55 19.78 -18.25
CA GLN A 116 6.94 19.06 -19.48
C GLN A 116 7.16 17.58 -19.21
N ILE A 117 7.76 17.25 -18.07
CA ILE A 117 7.95 15.85 -17.62
C ILE A 117 6.58 15.18 -17.47
N GLU A 118 5.65 15.81 -16.75
CA GLU A 118 4.30 15.28 -16.55
C GLU A 118 3.53 15.15 -17.87
N GLU A 119 3.54 16.17 -18.72
CA GLU A 119 2.87 16.12 -20.03
C GLU A 119 3.40 14.99 -20.91
N TYR A 120 4.71 14.74 -20.88
CA TYR A 120 5.32 13.63 -21.61
C TYR A 120 4.84 12.28 -21.05
N ILE A 121 4.96 12.07 -19.74
CA ILE A 121 4.57 10.81 -19.09
C ILE A 121 3.08 10.52 -19.33
N ASN A 122 2.21 11.53 -19.18
CA ASN A 122 0.76 11.37 -19.37
C ASN A 122 0.35 11.05 -20.81
N ARG A 123 1.15 11.46 -21.80
CA ARG A 123 0.91 11.17 -23.23
C ARG A 123 1.66 9.95 -23.73
N TYR A 124 2.55 9.38 -22.93
CA TYR A 124 3.37 8.25 -23.32
C TYR A 124 2.51 6.99 -23.49
N SER A 125 2.54 6.41 -24.69
CA SER A 125 1.85 5.16 -25.02
C SER A 125 2.81 4.13 -25.65
N GLY A 126 4.10 4.24 -25.33
CA GLY A 126 5.15 3.38 -25.87
C GLY A 126 5.26 2.04 -25.14
N SER A 127 6.10 1.16 -25.69
CA SER A 127 6.45 -0.13 -25.11
C SER A 127 7.97 -0.21 -24.89
N PRO A 128 8.46 -0.47 -23.66
CA PRO A 128 7.68 -0.76 -22.46
C PRO A 128 6.96 0.48 -21.90
N SER A 129 5.92 0.27 -21.09
CA SER A 129 5.20 1.34 -20.38
C SER A 129 6.09 1.96 -19.30
N ILE A 130 6.04 3.28 -19.13
CA ILE A 130 6.64 3.98 -17.98
C ILE A 130 5.68 3.88 -16.79
N SER A 131 6.17 3.51 -15.61
CA SER A 131 5.31 3.33 -14.44
C SER A 131 5.85 3.94 -13.14
N PHE A 132 7.17 3.91 -12.91
CA PHE A 132 7.79 4.34 -11.64
C PHE A 132 7.11 3.76 -10.38
N SER A 133 6.54 2.56 -10.46
CA SER A 133 5.64 1.99 -9.43
C SER A 133 6.33 1.10 -8.39
N LYS A 134 7.59 0.71 -8.62
CA LYS A 134 8.39 -0.09 -7.70
C LYS A 134 9.62 0.66 -7.24
N TYR A 135 10.10 0.31 -6.06
CA TYR A 135 11.19 1.00 -5.38
C TYR A 135 12.52 0.28 -5.60
N ILE A 136 13.57 1.04 -5.96
CA ILE A 136 14.92 0.48 -6.12
C ILE A 136 15.52 0.32 -4.71
N PRO A 137 15.98 -0.89 -4.32
CA PRO A 137 16.62 -1.07 -3.03
C PRO A 137 17.96 -0.32 -2.97
N ASP A 138 18.21 0.34 -1.84
CA ASP A 138 19.45 1.06 -1.53
C ASP A 138 20.21 0.45 -0.32
N GLU A 139 19.64 -0.60 0.28
CA GLU A 139 20.13 -1.29 1.48
C GLU A 139 20.30 -0.39 2.71
N LYS A 140 19.76 0.83 2.66
CA LYS A 140 19.80 1.83 3.73
C LYS A 140 18.40 2.03 4.31
N TYR A 141 17.42 2.31 3.46
CA TYR A 141 16.02 2.48 3.82
C TYR A 141 15.11 1.47 3.11
N ILE A 142 15.45 1.10 1.87
CA ILE A 142 14.70 0.11 1.09
C ILE A 142 15.61 -1.09 0.86
N PHE A 143 15.15 -2.27 1.28
CA PHE A 143 15.97 -3.48 1.37
C PHE A 143 15.49 -4.50 0.36
N SER A 144 16.42 -5.07 -0.42
CA SER A 144 16.12 -6.16 -1.37
C SER A 144 15.54 -7.39 -0.67
N ASN A 145 15.93 -7.65 0.58
CA ASN A 145 15.47 -8.79 1.37
C ASN A 145 14.71 -8.36 2.63
N GLU A 146 13.42 -8.09 2.45
CA GLU A 146 12.52 -7.70 3.54
C GLU A 146 12.36 -8.80 4.60
N THR A 147 12.34 -10.08 4.20
CA THR A 147 12.27 -11.22 5.14
C THR A 147 13.40 -11.22 6.15
N LYS A 148 14.63 -10.84 5.77
CA LYS A 148 15.75 -10.67 6.72
C LYS A 148 15.48 -9.59 7.76
N ARG A 149 14.74 -8.52 7.43
CA ARG A 149 14.34 -7.50 8.40
C ARG A 149 13.47 -8.13 9.49
N TYR A 150 12.48 -8.92 9.10
CA TYR A 150 11.63 -9.66 10.03
C TYR A 150 12.43 -10.63 10.89
N LEU A 151 13.31 -11.46 10.30
CA LEU A 151 14.13 -12.43 11.04
C LEU A 151 15.04 -11.78 12.10
N TYR A 152 15.48 -10.54 11.85
CA TYR A 152 16.31 -9.79 12.80
C TYR A 152 15.51 -8.86 13.72
N GLY A 153 14.18 -8.92 13.69
CA GLY A 153 13.32 -8.05 14.49
C GLY A 153 13.44 -6.57 14.11
N LYS A 154 13.94 -6.26 12.91
CA LYS A 154 14.15 -4.90 12.41
C LYS A 154 12.89 -4.38 11.72
N VAL A 155 11.80 -4.37 12.48
CA VAL A 155 10.48 -3.90 12.05
C VAL A 155 9.92 -2.98 13.13
N ALA A 156 9.33 -1.86 12.72
CA ALA A 156 8.80 -0.86 13.64
C ALA A 156 7.72 -1.45 14.54
N ARG A 157 7.84 -1.19 15.85
CA ARG A 157 6.92 -1.71 16.86
C ARG A 157 5.57 -1.02 16.78
N GLY A 158 4.54 -1.73 17.23
CA GLY A 158 3.17 -1.20 17.31
C GLY A 158 2.18 -2.01 16.48
N PRO A 159 0.88 -1.87 16.77
CA PRO A 159 -0.15 -2.60 16.06
C PRO A 159 -0.21 -2.18 14.59
N ALA A 160 -0.49 -3.13 13.71
CA ALA A 160 -0.74 -2.87 12.31
C ALA A 160 -2.05 -3.48 11.83
N ILE A 161 -2.73 -2.79 10.92
CA ILE A 161 -3.85 -3.33 10.15
C ILE A 161 -3.38 -3.46 8.70
N ARG A 162 -3.53 -4.65 8.12
CA ARG A 162 -3.34 -4.88 6.68
C ARG A 162 -4.66 -5.26 6.02
N SER A 163 -4.89 -4.83 4.80
CA SER A 163 -6.08 -5.21 4.05
C SER A 163 -5.86 -5.12 2.57
N ASP A 164 -6.62 -5.92 1.85
CA ASP A 164 -6.81 -5.85 0.41
C ASP A 164 -8.32 -5.90 0.10
N ALA A 165 -8.69 -5.44 -1.08
CA ALA A 165 -10.02 -5.52 -1.63
C ALA A 165 -10.20 -6.86 -2.36
N ALA A 166 -11.37 -7.46 -2.24
CA ALA A 166 -11.70 -8.71 -2.92
C ALA A 166 -11.80 -8.55 -4.45
N ARG A 167 -11.57 -7.34 -4.97
CA ARG A 167 -11.48 -7.07 -6.41
C ARG A 167 -10.42 -6.02 -6.80
N GLU A 168 -9.20 -6.07 -6.25
CA GLU A 168 -8.17 -5.03 -6.51
C GLU A 168 -7.99 -4.71 -8.01
N MET A 169 -8.15 -5.70 -8.88
CA MET A 169 -8.11 -5.47 -10.32
C MET A 169 -9.48 -5.13 -10.92
N SER A 170 -9.58 -3.93 -11.50
CA SER A 170 -10.74 -3.50 -12.28
C SER A 170 -10.71 -4.05 -13.72
N SER A 171 -10.84 -5.36 -13.88
CA SER A 171 -10.86 -6.06 -15.19
C SER A 171 -12.12 -6.93 -15.32
N ASP A 172 -12.63 -7.16 -16.53
CA ASP A 172 -13.75 -8.07 -16.80
C ASP A 172 -13.31 -9.55 -16.91
N ASP A 173 -12.02 -9.80 -17.12
CA ASP A 173 -11.40 -11.13 -17.02
C ASP A 173 -11.29 -11.59 -15.55
N VAL A 174 -12.34 -12.29 -15.08
CA VAL A 174 -12.45 -12.77 -13.70
C VAL A 174 -11.31 -13.72 -13.31
N THR A 175 -10.83 -14.57 -14.22
CA THR A 175 -9.78 -15.54 -13.89
C THR A 175 -8.48 -14.82 -13.54
N ARG A 176 -8.06 -13.89 -14.40
CA ARG A 176 -6.86 -13.08 -14.18
C ARG A 176 -6.93 -12.25 -12.90
N VAL A 177 -8.12 -11.70 -12.61
CA VAL A 177 -8.41 -10.92 -11.40
C VAL A 177 -8.20 -11.80 -10.16
N MET A 178 -8.77 -13.00 -10.12
CA MET A 178 -8.63 -13.91 -8.99
C MET A 178 -7.21 -14.44 -8.79
N GLU A 179 -6.45 -14.68 -9.87
CA GLU A 179 -5.04 -15.09 -9.77
C GLU A 179 -4.18 -14.00 -9.12
N ALA A 180 -4.33 -12.75 -9.57
CA ALA A 180 -3.59 -11.62 -9.02
C ALA A 180 -3.99 -11.31 -7.56
N GLU A 181 -5.28 -11.37 -7.26
CA GLU A 181 -5.78 -11.20 -5.88
C GLU A 181 -5.26 -12.29 -4.95
N GLY A 182 -5.22 -13.54 -5.42
CA GLY A 182 -4.60 -14.62 -4.68
C GLY A 182 -3.16 -14.29 -4.30
N GLU A 183 -2.35 -13.77 -5.23
CA GLU A 183 -0.97 -13.37 -4.94
C GLU A 183 -0.89 -12.24 -3.89
N TRP A 184 -1.76 -11.23 -4.01
CA TRP A 184 -1.81 -10.09 -3.08
C TRP A 184 -2.21 -10.54 -1.67
N ASP A 185 -3.28 -11.30 -1.55
CA ASP A 185 -3.78 -11.82 -0.27
C ASP A 185 -2.75 -12.73 0.42
N CYS A 186 -2.01 -13.53 -0.36
CA CYS A 186 -1.01 -14.44 0.15
C CYS A 186 0.24 -13.73 0.64
N THR A 187 0.71 -12.73 -0.10
CA THR A 187 1.85 -11.90 0.34
C THR A 187 1.47 -11.06 1.55
N ALA A 188 0.25 -10.53 1.61
CA ALA A 188 -0.31 -9.86 2.79
C ALA A 188 -0.43 -10.79 4.01
N ALA A 189 -0.81 -12.07 3.80
CA ALA A 189 -0.86 -13.09 4.86
C ALA A 189 0.55 -13.34 5.44
N SER A 190 1.52 -13.53 4.56
CA SER A 190 2.91 -13.80 4.91
C SER A 190 3.49 -12.65 5.76
N ASP A 191 3.33 -11.41 5.29
CA ASP A 191 3.73 -10.21 6.02
C ASP A 191 3.11 -10.14 7.41
N SER A 192 1.78 -10.36 7.49
CA SER A 192 1.04 -10.34 8.76
C SER A 192 1.54 -11.41 9.72
N SER A 193 1.85 -12.61 9.22
CA SER A 193 2.39 -13.72 10.00
C SER A 193 3.79 -13.42 10.54
N MET A 194 4.67 -12.88 9.68
CA MET A 194 6.02 -12.47 10.10
C MET A 194 5.97 -11.38 11.18
N ARG A 195 5.10 -10.37 11.01
CA ARG A 195 4.90 -9.31 12.00
C ARG A 195 4.37 -9.86 13.33
N ARG A 196 3.42 -10.80 13.28
CA ARG A 196 2.89 -11.47 14.47
C ARG A 196 3.95 -12.34 15.17
N SER A 197 4.85 -12.98 14.42
CA SER A 197 5.93 -13.81 14.98
C SER A 197 6.89 -13.01 15.88
N LEU A 198 6.98 -11.69 15.66
CA LEU A 198 7.74 -10.75 16.48
C LEU A 198 6.97 -10.24 17.72
N GLY A 199 5.76 -10.74 17.95
CA GLY A 199 4.91 -10.34 19.07
C GLY A 199 4.16 -9.01 18.86
N HIS A 200 4.15 -8.46 17.65
CA HIS A 200 3.35 -7.28 17.34
C HIS A 200 1.89 -7.64 17.09
N ASP A 201 0.98 -6.81 17.58
CA ASP A 201 -0.44 -6.95 17.27
C ASP A 201 -0.67 -6.66 15.79
N THR A 202 -1.35 -7.59 15.12
CA THR A 202 -1.54 -7.55 13.69
C THR A 202 -2.96 -7.99 13.38
N TYR A 203 -3.67 -7.14 12.65
CA TYR A 203 -5.04 -7.36 12.22
C TYR A 203 -5.08 -7.40 10.71
N ARG A 204 -5.93 -8.26 10.15
CA ARG A 204 -6.15 -8.33 8.71
C ARG A 204 -7.63 -8.40 8.40
N TYR A 205 -8.07 -7.67 7.39
CA TYR A 205 -9.41 -7.80 6.83
C TYR A 205 -9.36 -7.86 5.31
N LEU A 206 -10.30 -8.58 4.71
CA LEU A 206 -10.53 -8.57 3.27
C LEU A 206 -11.78 -7.74 3.00
N TRP A 207 -11.66 -6.71 2.17
CA TRP A 207 -12.78 -5.85 1.83
C TRP A 207 -13.60 -6.45 0.69
N ALA A 208 -14.74 -7.07 1.03
CA ALA A 208 -15.62 -7.75 0.07
C ALA A 208 -17.02 -7.11 -0.03
N GLY A 209 -17.11 -5.80 0.16
CA GLY A 209 -18.38 -5.07 0.10
C GLY A 209 -19.03 -5.10 -1.30
N ASN A 210 -20.36 -5.02 -1.35
CA ASN A 210 -21.09 -4.89 -2.60
C ASN A 210 -21.42 -3.41 -2.87
N PHE A 211 -20.85 -2.87 -3.95
CA PHE A 211 -21.00 -1.47 -4.37
C PHE A 211 -21.73 -1.30 -5.70
N SER A 212 -22.50 -2.29 -6.17
CA SER A 212 -23.19 -2.19 -7.47
C SER A 212 -24.09 -0.95 -7.63
N ASN A 213 -24.47 -0.28 -6.53
CA ASN A 213 -25.29 0.94 -6.52
C ASN A 213 -24.49 2.26 -6.64
N ILE A 214 -23.19 2.27 -6.31
CA ILE A 214 -22.31 3.45 -6.38
C ILE A 214 -21.08 3.22 -7.27
N SER A 215 -20.91 2.00 -7.78
CA SER A 215 -19.81 1.65 -8.66
C SER A 215 -20.04 2.17 -10.08
N PRO A 216 -18.99 2.61 -10.80
CA PRO A 216 -19.10 3.01 -12.21
C PRO A 216 -19.73 1.92 -13.10
N VAL A 217 -19.51 0.65 -12.75
CA VAL A 217 -20.12 -0.51 -13.41
C VAL A 217 -20.61 -1.54 -12.39
N PRO A 218 -21.81 -2.13 -12.54
CA PRO A 218 -22.41 -2.99 -11.50
C PRO A 218 -21.60 -4.23 -11.12
N TRP A 219 -20.74 -4.70 -12.03
CA TRP A 219 -19.91 -5.90 -11.86
C TRP A 219 -18.55 -5.63 -11.19
N LEU A 220 -18.21 -4.36 -10.88
CA LEU A 220 -16.87 -4.01 -10.42
C LEU A 220 -16.52 -4.61 -9.05
N GLY A 221 -17.52 -4.87 -8.20
CA GLY A 221 -17.33 -5.44 -6.87
C GLY A 221 -16.68 -4.46 -5.88
N ALA A 222 -15.91 -5.01 -4.94
CA ALA A 222 -15.06 -4.28 -4.02
C ALA A 222 -13.70 -4.02 -4.66
N TYR A 223 -13.65 -3.00 -5.52
CA TYR A 223 -12.44 -2.72 -6.30
C TYR A 223 -11.39 -1.95 -5.50
N HIS A 224 -10.17 -1.86 -6.04
CA HIS A 224 -9.10 -1.03 -5.47
C HIS A 224 -9.66 0.33 -5.10
N TRP A 225 -9.23 0.88 -3.96
CA TRP A 225 -9.70 2.16 -3.39
C TRP A 225 -11.18 2.25 -2.96
N SER A 226 -12.05 1.27 -3.24
CA SER A 226 -13.49 1.35 -2.91
C SER A 226 -13.80 1.41 -1.40
N ASP A 227 -12.88 0.95 -0.55
CA ASP A 227 -13.01 1.04 0.90
C ASP A 227 -12.77 2.45 1.45
N LEU A 228 -12.10 3.33 0.70
CA LEU A 228 -11.84 4.72 1.07
C LEU A 228 -13.14 5.49 1.33
N PHE A 229 -14.17 5.26 0.53
CA PHE A 229 -15.50 5.88 0.73
C PHE A 229 -16.06 5.61 2.12
N MET A 230 -15.81 4.41 2.62
CA MET A 230 -16.31 3.99 3.90
C MET A 230 -15.38 4.56 4.97
N ILE A 231 -14.06 4.38 4.83
CA ILE A 231 -13.04 4.83 5.79
C ILE A 231 -13.16 6.33 6.09
N PHE A 232 -13.40 7.15 5.07
CA PHE A 232 -13.55 8.60 5.22
C PHE A 232 -15.00 9.06 5.40
N GLY A 233 -15.96 8.15 5.36
CA GLY A 233 -17.38 8.50 5.46
C GLY A 233 -17.92 9.28 4.26
N THR A 234 -17.21 9.29 3.12
CA THR A 234 -17.58 10.03 1.90
C THR A 234 -18.48 9.25 0.96
N TYR A 235 -18.94 8.05 1.35
CA TYR A 235 -19.90 7.26 0.58
C TYR A 235 -21.22 8.00 0.28
N GLN A 236 -21.52 9.06 1.05
CA GLN A 236 -22.67 9.95 0.81
C GLN A 236 -22.47 10.92 -0.36
N ASP A 237 -21.22 11.26 -0.66
CA ASP A 237 -20.84 12.16 -1.76
C ASP A 237 -20.56 11.39 -3.06
N ALA A 238 -20.51 10.05 -3.00
CA ALA A 238 -20.37 9.19 -4.16
C ALA A 238 -21.67 9.18 -4.99
N SER A 239 -21.53 9.19 -6.32
CA SER A 239 -22.68 9.16 -7.24
C SER A 239 -23.49 7.86 -7.11
N GLY A 240 -24.73 7.94 -6.63
CA GLY A 240 -25.68 6.82 -6.59
C GLY A 240 -26.78 6.98 -5.53
N VAL A 241 -27.86 6.19 -5.64
CA VAL A 241 -28.87 6.09 -4.56
C VAL A 241 -28.28 5.19 -3.47
N ILE A 242 -28.19 5.71 -2.25
CA ILE A 242 -27.68 5.00 -1.08
C ILE A 242 -28.86 4.33 -0.37
N PRO A 243 -28.96 2.98 -0.38
CA PRO A 243 -30.00 2.29 0.35
C PRO A 243 -29.89 2.57 1.85
N GLN A 244 -31.02 2.50 2.55
CA GLN A 244 -31.11 2.59 4.01
C GLN A 244 -30.29 1.49 4.76
N LEU A 245 -29.73 0.53 4.02
CA LEU A 245 -28.88 -0.56 4.50
C LEU A 245 -27.37 -0.24 4.46
N THR A 246 -26.96 0.87 3.83
CA THR A 246 -25.54 1.28 3.78
C THR A 246 -25.18 1.98 5.09
N VAL A 247 -24.61 1.21 6.02
CA VAL A 247 -24.05 1.70 7.28
C VAL A 247 -22.62 2.17 7.03
N GLY A 248 -22.37 3.48 7.17
CA GLY A 248 -21.01 4.04 7.22
C GLY A 248 -20.23 3.52 8.44
N TRP A 249 -18.97 3.92 8.55
CA TRP A 249 -18.18 3.63 9.75
C TRP A 249 -18.83 4.31 10.96
N THR A 250 -19.11 3.55 12.01
CA THR A 250 -19.45 4.14 13.30
C THR A 250 -18.24 4.92 13.80
N ALA A 251 -18.44 6.15 14.27
CA ALA A 251 -17.36 6.94 14.89
C ALA A 251 -16.72 6.13 16.04
N PHE A 252 -15.39 6.14 16.13
CA PHE A 252 -14.66 5.49 17.21
C PHE A 252 -15.05 6.11 18.56
N ASP A 253 -15.72 5.31 19.40
CA ASP A 253 -16.09 5.67 20.76
C ASP A 253 -15.23 4.86 21.75
N PRO A 254 -14.21 5.45 22.38
CA PRO A 254 -13.35 4.76 23.33
C PRO A 254 -14.06 4.42 24.65
N SER A 255 -15.29 4.91 24.87
CA SER A 255 -16.10 4.64 26.05
C SER A 255 -17.16 3.54 25.84
N SER A 256 -17.22 2.96 24.64
CA SER A 256 -18.17 1.88 24.32
C SER A 256 -17.89 0.61 25.13
N ALA A 257 -18.93 -0.18 25.38
CA ALA A 257 -18.85 -1.38 26.23
C ALA A 257 -17.93 -2.49 25.68
N ASP A 258 -17.56 -2.42 24.41
CA ASP A 258 -16.61 -3.31 23.71
C ASP A 258 -15.19 -2.72 23.58
N GLY A 259 -14.95 -1.52 24.11
CA GLY A 259 -13.65 -0.86 24.18
C GLY A 259 -13.16 -0.28 22.85
N GLY A 260 -14.06 0.19 21.99
CA GLY A 260 -13.71 0.84 20.72
C GLY A 260 -13.18 -0.09 19.62
N LYS A 261 -13.57 -1.38 19.60
CA LYS A 261 -13.12 -2.34 18.57
C LYS A 261 -13.87 -2.11 17.25
N ILE A 262 -13.17 -1.81 16.16
CA ILE A 262 -13.80 -1.65 14.83
C ILE A 262 -13.97 -3.01 14.11
N LEU A 263 -15.04 -3.05 13.32
CA LEU A 263 -15.88 -4.15 12.85
C LEU A 263 -15.64 -4.49 11.37
N GLU A 264 -16.15 -5.65 10.94
CA GLU A 264 -16.36 -6.03 9.53
C GLU A 264 -17.69 -5.44 9.01
N PHE A 265 -17.70 -4.92 7.77
CA PHE A 265 -18.89 -4.36 7.12
C PHE A 265 -19.33 -5.22 5.94
N GLY A 266 -20.54 -5.81 6.02
CA GLY A 266 -21.20 -6.46 4.89
C GLY A 266 -22.17 -7.59 5.26
N LYS A 267 -23.44 -7.42 4.85
CA LYS A 267 -24.56 -8.39 4.87
C LYS A 267 -25.06 -8.90 6.24
N GLY A 268 -25.66 -7.99 7.02
CA GLY A 268 -26.76 -8.31 7.93
C GLY A 268 -26.48 -9.31 9.07
N SER A 269 -25.21 -9.53 9.40
CA SER A 269 -24.80 -10.36 10.54
C SER A 269 -23.84 -9.57 11.42
N PRO A 270 -23.93 -9.66 12.76
CA PRO A 270 -22.93 -9.10 13.66
C PRO A 270 -21.55 -9.72 13.38
N VAL A 271 -20.50 -8.96 13.69
CA VAL A 271 -19.09 -9.37 13.78
C VAL A 271 -18.99 -10.86 14.08
N LYS A 272 -18.51 -11.64 13.11
CA LYS A 272 -17.88 -12.89 13.47
C LYS A 272 -16.43 -12.58 13.77
N THR A 273 -16.02 -12.86 15.01
CA THR A 273 -14.69 -13.42 15.18
C THR A 273 -14.61 -14.57 14.18
N ILE A 274 -13.74 -14.50 13.17
CA ILE A 274 -13.43 -15.70 12.39
C ILE A 274 -12.64 -16.62 13.34
N THR A 275 -13.37 -17.32 14.20
CA THR A 275 -12.91 -18.58 14.79
C THR A 275 -13.32 -19.66 13.81
N GLY A 276 -12.38 -20.07 12.97
CA GLY A 276 -12.58 -21.06 11.93
C GLY A 276 -11.32 -21.18 11.07
N ASP A 277 -10.98 -22.41 10.69
CA ASP A 277 -9.64 -22.78 10.22
C ASP A 277 -9.32 -22.41 8.75
N TRP A 278 -10.25 -21.83 7.98
CA TRP A 278 -10.12 -21.75 6.52
C TRP A 278 -10.65 -20.43 5.92
N LEU A 279 -9.83 -19.77 5.08
CA LEU A 279 -10.23 -18.77 4.10
C LEU A 279 -9.94 -19.38 2.71
N ASP A 280 -10.88 -19.32 1.79
CA ASP A 280 -10.80 -20.00 0.50
C ASP A 280 -9.91 -19.19 -0.48
N ALA A 281 -8.59 -19.33 -0.35
CA ALA A 281 -7.58 -18.87 -1.31
C ALA A 281 -6.30 -19.69 -1.15
N GLY A 282 -6.17 -20.79 -1.90
CA GLY A 282 -4.99 -21.66 -1.88
C GLY A 282 -3.82 -21.00 -2.60
N CYS A 283 -2.89 -20.40 -1.86
CA CYS A 283 -1.78 -19.58 -2.35
C CYS A 283 -0.84 -20.22 -3.40
N TYR A 284 -0.88 -21.54 -3.62
CA TYR A 284 0.04 -22.23 -4.54
C TYR A 284 -0.56 -23.45 -5.26
N ASN A 285 -1.84 -23.78 -5.02
CA ASN A 285 -2.55 -24.88 -5.66
C ASN A 285 -4.05 -24.71 -5.40
N THR A 286 -4.85 -24.55 -6.45
CA THR A 286 -6.32 -24.46 -6.39
C THR A 286 -7.00 -25.69 -5.77
N SER A 287 -6.24 -26.78 -5.54
CA SER A 287 -6.69 -28.02 -4.91
C SER A 287 -6.37 -28.11 -3.41
N THR A 288 -5.65 -27.12 -2.84
CA THR A 288 -5.16 -27.19 -1.45
C THR A 288 -5.75 -26.04 -0.62
N PRO A 289 -6.69 -26.31 0.31
CA PRO A 289 -7.27 -25.27 1.14
C PRO A 289 -6.22 -24.67 2.09
N PHE A 290 -6.35 -23.36 2.39
CA PHE A 290 -5.42 -22.59 3.23
C PHE A 290 -5.85 -22.64 4.70
N ARG A 291 -4.99 -23.22 5.54
CA ARG A 291 -5.19 -23.26 6.99
C ARG A 291 -4.72 -21.94 7.60
N ILE A 292 -5.61 -21.20 8.25
CA ILE A 292 -5.26 -19.94 8.94
C ILE A 292 -4.35 -20.23 10.16
N TRP A 293 -4.34 -21.48 10.66
CA TRP A 293 -3.36 -22.01 11.60
C TRP A 293 -2.98 -23.45 11.27
N GLY A 294 -1.68 -23.70 11.10
CA GLY A 294 -1.07 -25.02 10.91
C GLY A 294 0.32 -24.90 10.32
#